data_AF-A0A1S4DKD5-F1
#
_entry.id   AF-A0A1S4DKD5-F1
#
_cell.length_a   1.000
_cell.length_b   1.000
_cell.length_c   1.000
_cell.angle_alpha   90.00
_cell.angle_beta   90.00
_cell.angle_gamma   90.00
#
_symmetry.space_group_name_H-M   'P 1'
#
loop_
_entity.id
_entity.type
_entity.pdbx_description
1 polymer ?
#
loop_
_entity_poly.entity_id
_entity_poly.type
_entity_poly.pdbx_seq_one_letter_code
_entity_poly.pdbx_strand_id
1 'polypeptide(L)'
;MAFHMNKKFLVISLSFFLISSEANPISHVSYISSTPDVSPVASPTETADVDASNSNGASVKNLVGSLMVSSISKTEDFVNKVVEKRLAKIVDAYKKDCLETCREVYEDAVDAMKETLEDVNEGNYYKANVDVSTMSSNMETCKECVNAIYGQDPEFTKFDNWAHAIIEDALTRITSVSS
;
A
#
# COMPACT_ATOMS: atom_id res chain seq x y z
N MET A 1 -25.79 21.94 -38.16
CA MET A 1 -25.51 23.03 -37.20
C MET A 1 -25.22 22.37 -35.86
N ALA A 2 -24.05 22.65 -35.32
CA ALA A 2 -23.48 22.05 -34.11
C ALA A 2 -23.77 22.91 -32.87
N PHE A 3 -23.87 22.27 -31.72
CA PHE A 3 -23.57 22.78 -30.36
C PHE A 3 -23.47 21.51 -29.48
N HIS A 4 -22.33 20.83 -29.35
CA HIS A 4 -21.19 21.12 -28.48
C HIS A 4 -21.57 21.71 -27.12
N MET A 5 -21.58 20.88 -26.08
CA MET A 5 -21.59 21.34 -24.68
C MET A 5 -20.69 20.47 -23.80
N ASN A 6 -19.47 21.00 -23.68
CA ASN A 6 -18.42 20.87 -22.68
C ASN A 6 -18.60 19.93 -21.47
N LYS A 7 -17.71 18.92 -21.47
CA LYS A 7 -17.15 18.20 -20.33
C LYS A 7 -16.66 19.19 -19.26
N LYS A 8 -17.37 19.31 -18.14
CA LYS A 8 -16.87 20.02 -16.97
C LYS A 8 -15.79 19.16 -16.33
N PHE A 9 -14.55 19.61 -16.45
CA PHE A 9 -13.43 19.13 -15.64
C PHE A 9 -13.73 19.41 -14.18
N LEU A 10 -13.98 18.37 -13.40
CA LEU A 10 -13.99 18.44 -11.95
C LEU A 10 -12.53 18.31 -11.51
N VAL A 11 -11.87 19.45 -11.33
CA VAL A 11 -10.50 19.52 -10.80
C VAL A 11 -10.60 19.35 -9.29
N ILE A 12 -10.37 18.13 -8.80
CA ILE A 12 -10.18 17.89 -7.37
C ILE A 12 -8.79 18.43 -7.02
N SER A 13 -8.75 19.64 -6.46
CA SER A 13 -7.54 20.24 -5.94
C SER A 13 -7.16 19.53 -4.63
N LEU A 14 -6.24 18.54 -4.72
CA LEU A 14 -5.56 18.02 -3.55
C LEU A 14 -4.69 19.13 -2.95
N SER A 15 -5.19 19.72 -1.86
CA SER A 15 -4.42 20.64 -1.04
C SER A 15 -3.38 19.83 -0.26
N PHE A 16 -2.14 19.84 -0.74
CA PHE A 16 -0.99 19.36 0.03
C PHE A 16 -0.82 20.26 1.27
N PHE A 17 -1.25 19.79 2.44
CA PHE A 17 -0.83 20.37 3.71
C PHE A 17 0.67 20.13 3.86
N LEU A 18 1.47 21.14 3.53
CA LEU A 18 2.88 21.22 3.89
C LEU A 18 2.96 21.34 5.41
N ILE A 19 3.23 20.22 6.09
CA ILE A 19 3.59 20.24 7.51
C ILE A 19 5.05 20.70 7.57
N SER A 20 5.24 21.95 7.98
CA SER A 20 6.54 22.51 8.33
C SER A 20 7.13 21.73 9.51
N SER A 21 8.13 20.88 9.25
CA SER A 21 8.96 20.31 10.32
C SER A 21 9.98 21.38 10.73
N GLU A 22 9.71 22.08 11.83
CA GLU A 22 10.70 22.96 12.45
C GLU A 22 11.79 22.10 13.12
N ALA A 23 13.00 22.19 12.58
CA ALA A 23 14.19 21.58 13.16
C ALA A 23 14.56 22.28 14.47
N ASN A 24 14.48 21.55 15.58
CA ASN A 24 14.93 22.01 16.88
C ASN A 24 16.48 21.96 16.96
N PRO A 25 17.18 23.04 17.34
CA PRO A 25 18.64 23.02 17.46
C PRO A 25 19.08 22.33 18.76
N ILE A 26 19.77 21.20 18.63
CA ILE A 26 20.44 20.52 19.74
C ILE A 26 21.65 21.37 20.17
N SER A 27 21.66 21.73 21.44
CA SER A 27 22.72 22.50 22.09
C SER A 27 24.04 21.74 22.10
N HIS A 28 25.10 22.44 21.69
CA HIS A 28 26.49 22.02 21.87
C HIS A 28 26.83 21.84 23.35
N VAL A 29 27.38 20.69 23.71
CA VAL A 29 28.18 20.52 24.94
C VAL A 29 29.59 20.15 24.51
N SER A 30 30.51 21.09 24.69
CA SER A 30 31.94 20.92 24.51
C SER A 30 32.57 20.67 25.87
N TYR A 31 33.19 19.52 26.13
CA TYR A 31 34.24 19.42 27.15
C TYR A 31 35.33 18.40 26.76
N ILE A 32 36.46 18.96 26.29
CA ILE A 32 37.87 18.74 26.71
C ILE A 32 38.31 17.26 26.88
N SER A 33 39.00 16.64 25.92
CA SER A 33 40.46 16.65 25.71
C SER A 33 41.31 16.26 26.93
N SER A 34 41.80 15.01 26.96
CA SER A 34 43.06 14.62 27.60
C SER A 34 43.51 13.25 27.07
N THR A 35 44.57 13.24 26.27
CA THR A 35 45.48 12.10 26.05
C THR A 35 46.86 12.53 26.59
N PRO A 36 47.81 11.62 26.93
CA PRO A 36 48.51 10.82 25.91
C PRO A 36 48.94 9.38 26.28
N ASP A 37 49.16 8.62 25.20
CA ASP A 37 50.13 7.54 24.95
C ASP A 37 50.24 6.30 25.85
N VAL A 38 50.03 5.10 25.28
CA VAL A 38 51.10 4.20 24.77
C VAL A 38 50.52 3.27 23.67
N SER A 39 51.26 3.15 22.56
CA SER A 39 51.02 2.39 21.31
C SER A 39 51.44 0.89 21.42
N PRO A 40 51.50 0.05 20.35
CA PRO A 40 50.43 -0.49 19.49
C PRO A 40 50.44 -2.04 19.43
N VAL A 41 49.31 -2.73 19.27
CA VAL A 41 49.29 -4.13 18.76
C VAL A 41 48.07 -4.38 17.86
N ALA A 42 48.39 -4.63 16.58
CA ALA A 42 47.73 -5.43 15.54
C ALA A 42 46.19 -5.53 15.46
N SER A 43 45.67 -5.05 14.32
CA SER A 43 44.41 -5.49 13.66
C SER A 43 44.69 -6.74 12.78
N PRO A 44 43.72 -7.43 12.14
CA PRO A 44 42.24 -7.35 12.23
C PRO A 44 41.56 -8.74 12.38
N THR A 45 40.30 -8.80 12.82
CA THR A 45 39.36 -9.84 12.35
C THR A 45 37.95 -9.26 12.31
N GLU A 46 37.65 -8.70 11.16
CA GLU A 46 36.31 -8.60 10.60
C GLU A 46 35.88 -10.02 10.19
N THR A 47 34.81 -10.55 10.77
CA THR A 47 34.04 -11.64 10.17
C THR A 47 32.57 -11.26 10.23
N ALA A 48 32.17 -10.57 9.16
CA ALA A 48 30.89 -10.66 8.44
C ALA A 48 29.71 -11.32 9.17
N ASP A 49 28.90 -10.48 9.84
CA ASP A 49 27.46 -10.70 9.98
C ASP A 49 26.77 -10.30 8.66
N VAL A 50 26.94 -11.11 7.61
CA VAL A 50 26.29 -10.89 6.31
C VAL A 50 25.71 -12.21 5.81
N ASP A 51 24.68 -12.73 6.49
CA ASP A 51 23.91 -13.85 5.92
C ASP A 51 22.46 -13.95 6.43
N ALA A 52 22.19 -13.50 7.66
CA ALA A 52 20.84 -13.57 8.24
C ALA A 52 19.85 -12.58 7.59
N SER A 53 20.29 -11.38 7.21
CA SER A 53 19.41 -10.35 6.63
C SER A 53 18.98 -10.65 5.19
N ASN A 54 19.80 -11.38 4.42
CA ASN A 54 19.55 -11.61 3.00
C ASN A 54 18.53 -12.73 2.77
N SER A 55 18.52 -13.74 3.65
CA SER A 55 17.54 -14.84 3.62
C SER A 55 16.11 -14.36 3.99
N ASN A 56 15.99 -13.43 4.94
CA ASN A 56 14.70 -12.85 5.33
C ASN A 56 14.08 -12.02 4.21
N GLY A 57 14.86 -11.16 3.53
CA GLY A 57 14.40 -10.40 2.37
C GLY A 57 13.93 -11.31 1.22
N ALA A 58 14.71 -12.32 0.86
CA ALA A 58 14.31 -13.29 -0.16
C ALA A 58 13.02 -14.05 0.20
N SER A 59 12.83 -14.38 1.49
CA SER A 59 11.59 -15.00 1.97
C SER A 59 10.39 -14.05 1.86
N VAL A 60 10.54 -12.80 2.31
CA VAL A 60 9.49 -11.77 2.21
C VAL A 60 9.10 -11.51 0.76
N LYS A 61 10.07 -11.35 -0.14
CA LYS A 61 9.83 -11.19 -1.59
C LYS A 61 8.96 -12.32 -2.15
N ASN A 62 9.30 -13.58 -1.87
CA ASN A 62 8.54 -14.71 -2.38
C ASN A 62 7.13 -14.81 -1.79
N LEU A 63 6.99 -14.56 -0.48
CA LEU A 63 5.72 -14.68 0.23
C LEU A 63 4.76 -13.54 -0.15
N VAL A 64 5.22 -12.28 -0.08
CA VAL A 64 4.45 -11.11 -0.51
C VAL A 64 4.17 -11.20 -2.01
N GLY A 65 5.14 -11.63 -2.80
CA GLY A 65 4.96 -11.84 -4.23
C GLY A 65 3.82 -12.82 -4.54
N SER A 66 3.82 -13.99 -3.89
CA SER A 66 2.75 -14.97 -4.06
C SER A 66 1.39 -14.44 -3.60
N LEU A 67 1.35 -13.68 -2.49
CA LEU A 67 0.12 -13.07 -1.99
C LEU A 67 -0.46 -12.09 -3.02
N MET A 68 0.35 -11.17 -3.54
CA MET A 68 -0.11 -10.16 -4.49
C MET A 68 -0.60 -10.77 -5.81
N VAL A 69 0.12 -11.76 -6.38
CA VAL A 69 -0.35 -12.46 -7.60
C VAL A 69 -1.73 -13.09 -7.40
N SER A 70 -1.94 -13.78 -6.27
CA SER A 70 -3.24 -14.38 -5.96
C SER A 70 -4.33 -13.34 -5.71
N SER A 71 -3.96 -12.19 -5.14
CA SER A 71 -4.88 -11.12 -4.76
C SER A 71 -5.34 -10.29 -5.96
N ILE A 72 -4.46 -10.07 -6.94
CA ILE A 72 -4.79 -9.47 -8.24
C ILE A 72 -5.90 -10.28 -8.90
N SER A 73 -5.65 -11.58 -9.11
CA SER A 73 -6.62 -12.46 -9.78
C SER A 73 -7.96 -12.50 -9.04
N LYS A 74 -7.93 -12.55 -7.71
CA LYS A 74 -9.15 -12.60 -6.89
C LYS A 74 -9.94 -11.29 -6.90
N THR A 75 -9.25 -10.14 -6.95
CA THR A 75 -9.88 -8.81 -7.03
C THR A 75 -10.50 -8.59 -8.40
N GLU A 76 -9.76 -8.88 -9.48
CA GLU A 76 -10.28 -8.85 -10.85
C GLU A 76 -11.50 -9.77 -11.01
N ASP A 77 -11.44 -10.97 -10.44
CA ASP A 77 -12.57 -11.90 -10.43
C ASP A 77 -13.78 -11.34 -9.69
N PHE A 78 -13.57 -10.66 -8.55
CA PHE A 78 -14.65 -10.06 -7.78
C PHE A 78 -15.30 -8.90 -8.53
N VAL A 79 -14.50 -8.02 -9.14
CA VAL A 79 -14.99 -6.94 -10.01
C VAL A 79 -15.86 -7.52 -11.13
N ASN A 80 -15.34 -8.49 -11.88
CA ASN A 80 -16.04 -9.07 -13.03
C ASN A 80 -17.30 -9.87 -12.63
N LYS A 81 -17.23 -10.65 -11.55
CA LYS A 81 -18.29 -11.59 -11.19
C LYS A 81 -19.37 -10.99 -10.30
N VAL A 82 -19.04 -9.95 -9.53
CA VAL A 82 -19.94 -9.34 -8.53
C VAL A 82 -20.25 -7.89 -8.91
N VAL A 83 -19.24 -7.03 -8.99
CA VAL A 83 -19.44 -5.57 -9.20
C VAL A 83 -20.11 -5.29 -10.54
N GLU A 84 -19.52 -5.77 -11.64
CA GLU A 84 -20.04 -5.57 -13.00
C GLU A 84 -21.43 -6.18 -13.20
N LYS A 85 -21.69 -7.37 -12.61
CA LYS A 85 -23.02 -7.99 -12.68
C LYS A 85 -24.10 -7.20 -11.94
N ARG A 86 -23.74 -6.54 -10.84
CA ARG A 86 -24.65 -5.67 -10.09
C ARG A 86 -24.87 -4.36 -10.83
N LEU A 87 -23.81 -3.75 -11.36
CA LEU A 87 -23.87 -2.56 -12.23
C LEU A 87 -24.81 -2.76 -13.42
N ALA A 88 -24.73 -3.91 -14.10
CA ALA A 88 -25.58 -4.21 -15.25
C ALA A 88 -27.10 -4.26 -14.94
N LYS A 89 -27.48 -4.41 -13.66
CA LYS A 89 -28.87 -4.56 -13.23
C LYS A 89 -29.40 -3.36 -12.46
N ILE A 90 -28.55 -2.39 -12.15
CA ILE A 90 -28.90 -1.31 -11.23
C ILE A 90 -29.55 -0.15 -11.97
N VAL A 91 -30.70 0.28 -11.48
CA VAL A 91 -31.47 1.40 -12.04
C VAL A 91 -31.30 2.66 -11.18
N ASP A 92 -31.09 2.47 -9.88
CA ASP A 92 -30.87 3.57 -8.95
C ASP A 92 -29.53 4.26 -9.22
N ALA A 93 -29.58 5.56 -9.51
CA ALA A 93 -28.41 6.34 -9.90
C ALA A 93 -27.37 6.46 -8.79
N TYR A 94 -27.81 6.58 -7.53
CA TYR A 94 -26.89 6.71 -6.40
C TYR A 94 -26.16 5.39 -6.13
N LYS A 95 -26.88 4.26 -6.16
CA LYS A 95 -26.25 2.96 -6.03
C LYS A 95 -25.35 2.63 -7.22
N LYS A 96 -25.70 3.12 -8.41
CA LYS A 96 -24.87 2.97 -9.62
C LYS A 96 -23.52 3.68 -9.44
N ASP A 97 -23.55 4.95 -9.06
CA ASP A 97 -22.36 5.77 -8.81
C ASP A 97 -21.42 5.12 -7.78
N CYS A 98 -22.01 4.57 -6.71
CA CYS A 98 -21.27 3.83 -5.70
C CYS A 98 -20.57 2.57 -6.25
N LEU A 99 -21.27 1.77 -7.07
CA LEU A 99 -20.66 0.59 -7.66
C LEU A 99 -19.64 0.93 -8.76
N GLU A 100 -19.81 2.04 -9.48
CA GLU A 100 -18.80 2.56 -10.42
C GLU A 100 -17.54 2.98 -9.65
N THR A 101 -17.69 3.68 -8.52
CA THR A 101 -16.58 4.00 -7.62
C THR A 101 -15.89 2.73 -7.13
N CYS A 102 -16.65 1.72 -6.69
CA CYS A 102 -16.09 0.44 -6.27
C CYS A 102 -15.27 -0.24 -7.38
N ARG A 103 -15.73 -0.20 -8.63
CA ARG A 103 -14.96 -0.74 -9.75
C ARG A 103 -13.63 0.00 -9.89
N GLU A 104 -13.68 1.33 -9.94
CA GLU A 104 -12.49 2.18 -10.11
C GLU A 104 -11.46 1.94 -9.00
N VAL A 105 -11.87 1.99 -7.73
CA VAL A 105 -10.93 1.79 -6.62
C VAL A 105 -10.40 0.35 -6.55
N TYR A 106 -11.18 -0.66 -6.98
CA TYR A 106 -10.64 -2.02 -7.08
C TYR A 106 -9.64 -2.19 -8.22
N GLU A 107 -9.82 -1.49 -9.34
CA GLU A 107 -8.82 -1.42 -10.42
C GLU A 107 -7.54 -0.72 -9.91
N ASP A 108 -7.67 0.40 -9.20
CA ASP A 108 -6.54 1.09 -8.57
C ASP A 108 -5.86 0.21 -7.51
N ALA A 109 -6.62 -0.59 -6.74
CA ALA A 109 -6.07 -1.55 -5.80
C ALA A 109 -5.29 -2.66 -6.51
N VAL A 110 -5.75 -3.12 -7.67
CA VAL A 110 -5.03 -4.10 -8.50
C VAL A 110 -3.71 -3.51 -9.00
N ASP A 111 -3.70 -2.24 -9.39
CA ASP A 111 -2.47 -1.57 -9.82
C ASP A 111 -1.50 -1.41 -8.64
N ALA A 112 -1.98 -1.00 -7.45
CA ALA A 112 -1.16 -0.97 -6.24
C ALA A 112 -0.58 -2.36 -5.87
N MET A 113 -1.33 -3.45 -6.09
CA MET A 113 -0.81 -4.81 -5.91
C MET A 113 0.31 -5.16 -6.92
N LYS A 114 0.23 -4.66 -8.16
CA LYS A 114 1.29 -4.82 -9.16
C LYS A 114 2.53 -4.00 -8.81
N GLU A 115 2.35 -2.77 -8.35
CA GLU A 115 3.46 -1.92 -7.89
C GLU A 115 4.14 -2.54 -6.67
N THR A 116 3.36 -3.11 -5.74
CA THR A 116 3.90 -3.90 -4.62
C THR A 116 4.76 -5.06 -5.11
N LEU A 117 4.35 -5.78 -6.17
CA LEU A 117 5.14 -6.86 -6.77
C LEU A 117 6.48 -6.36 -7.32
N GLU A 118 6.46 -5.25 -8.03
CA GLU A 118 7.67 -4.62 -8.58
C GLU A 118 8.62 -4.22 -7.45
N ASP A 119 8.11 -3.54 -6.43
CA ASP A 119 8.91 -3.04 -5.31
C ASP A 119 9.55 -4.16 -4.48
N VAL A 120 8.80 -5.21 -4.13
CA VAL A 120 9.40 -6.35 -3.39
C VAL A 120 10.40 -7.12 -4.26
N ASN A 121 10.24 -7.10 -5.58
CA ASN A 121 11.20 -7.71 -6.50
C ASN A 121 12.52 -6.94 -6.54
N GLU A 122 12.46 -5.62 -6.44
CA GLU A 122 13.59 -4.68 -6.38
C GLU A 122 14.19 -4.54 -4.98
N GLY A 123 13.52 -5.09 -3.95
CA GLY A 123 13.92 -4.95 -2.55
C GLY A 123 13.54 -3.60 -1.92
N ASN A 124 12.67 -2.83 -2.57
CA ASN A 124 12.16 -1.55 -2.08
C ASN A 124 10.97 -1.75 -1.14
N TYR A 125 11.23 -2.32 0.05
CA TYR A 125 10.17 -2.64 1.01
C TYR A 125 9.46 -1.40 1.58
N TYR A 126 10.12 -0.24 1.59
CA TYR A 126 9.46 1.01 1.98
C TYR A 126 8.34 1.37 1.00
N LYS A 127 8.61 1.36 -0.31
CA LYS A 127 7.60 1.68 -1.32
C LYS A 127 6.53 0.58 -1.40
N ALA A 128 6.92 -0.70 -1.25
CA ALA A 128 5.96 -1.80 -1.14
C ALA A 128 4.98 -1.60 0.04
N ASN A 129 5.44 -1.06 1.19
CA ASN A 129 4.56 -0.75 2.32
C ASN A 129 3.54 0.35 1.99
N VAL A 130 3.99 1.38 1.26
CA VAL A 130 3.13 2.46 0.76
C VAL A 130 2.09 1.90 -0.20
N ASP A 131 2.49 1.07 -1.15
CA ASP A 131 1.60 0.51 -2.17
C ASP A 131 0.53 -0.43 -1.54
N VAL A 132 0.90 -1.25 -0.56
CA VAL A 132 -0.09 -2.05 0.21
C VAL A 132 -1.03 -1.16 1.02
N SER A 133 -0.55 -0.02 1.53
CA SER A 133 -1.40 0.95 2.24
C SER A 133 -2.39 1.64 1.29
N THR A 134 -1.96 1.91 0.05
CA THR A 134 -2.83 2.39 -1.04
C THR A 134 -3.90 1.35 -1.38
N MET A 135 -3.52 0.08 -1.55
CA MET A 135 -4.47 -1.03 -1.72
C MET A 135 -5.51 -1.04 -0.58
N SER A 136 -5.08 -0.91 0.68
CA SER A 136 -5.99 -0.87 1.83
C SER A 136 -6.98 0.28 1.76
N SER A 137 -6.52 1.47 1.40
CA SER A 137 -7.36 2.67 1.31
C SER A 137 -8.43 2.53 0.23
N ASN A 138 -8.07 1.93 -0.90
CA ASN A 138 -8.99 1.64 -1.99
C ASN A 138 -10.06 0.61 -1.59
N MET A 139 -9.68 -0.46 -0.88
CA MET A 139 -10.61 -1.47 -0.38
C MET A 139 -11.62 -0.87 0.63
N GLU A 140 -11.15 -0.06 1.58
CA GLU A 140 -12.02 0.62 2.56
C GLU A 140 -12.99 1.59 1.87
N THR A 141 -12.52 2.34 0.87
CA THR A 141 -13.37 3.29 0.12
C THR A 141 -14.59 2.59 -0.49
N CYS A 142 -14.40 1.43 -1.14
CA CYS A 142 -15.53 0.68 -1.68
C CYS A 142 -16.43 0.11 -0.58
N LYS A 143 -15.85 -0.43 0.49
CA LYS A 143 -16.59 -1.00 1.62
C LYS A 143 -17.49 0.04 2.29
N GLU A 144 -16.98 1.25 2.57
CA GLU A 144 -17.77 2.37 3.12
C GLU A 144 -18.94 2.70 2.20
N CYS A 145 -18.68 2.81 0.89
CA CYS A 145 -19.71 3.10 -0.10
C CYS A 145 -20.81 2.03 -0.13
N VAL A 146 -20.41 0.75 -0.23
CA VAL A 146 -21.32 -0.40 -0.26
C VAL A 146 -22.15 -0.50 1.00
N ASN A 147 -21.54 -0.28 2.17
CA ASN A 147 -22.26 -0.27 3.44
C ASN A 147 -23.33 0.83 3.47
N ALA A 148 -23.10 1.99 2.84
CA ALA A 148 -24.10 3.04 2.75
C ALA A 148 -25.31 2.66 1.88
N ILE A 149 -25.13 1.86 0.83
CA ILE A 149 -26.20 1.53 -0.13
C ILE A 149 -26.89 0.17 0.09
N TYR A 150 -26.19 -0.78 0.72
CA TYR A 150 -26.64 -2.15 0.92
C TYR A 150 -26.57 -2.60 2.39
N GLY A 151 -25.96 -1.82 3.29
CA GLY A 151 -25.61 -2.31 4.62
C GLY A 151 -24.59 -3.45 4.53
N GLN A 152 -24.73 -4.44 5.40
CA GLN A 152 -23.85 -5.62 5.40
C GLN A 152 -24.22 -6.59 4.28
N ASP A 153 -23.76 -6.29 3.07
CA ASP A 153 -23.89 -7.19 1.93
C ASP A 153 -22.97 -8.43 2.12
N PRO A 154 -23.48 -9.67 2.06
CA PRO A 154 -22.68 -10.86 2.33
C PRO A 154 -21.51 -11.09 1.37
N GLU A 155 -21.65 -10.74 0.09
CA GLU A 155 -20.59 -10.94 -0.90
C GLU A 155 -19.46 -9.94 -0.67
N PHE A 156 -19.80 -8.66 -0.48
CA PHE A 156 -18.82 -7.62 -0.18
C PHE A 156 -18.20 -7.80 1.21
N THR A 157 -18.97 -8.17 2.24
CA THR A 157 -18.43 -8.44 3.58
C THR A 157 -17.42 -9.59 3.55
N LYS A 158 -17.70 -10.64 2.77
CA LYS A 158 -16.76 -11.76 2.61
C LYS A 158 -15.49 -11.34 1.87
N PHE A 159 -15.62 -10.47 0.87
CA PHE A 159 -14.48 -9.95 0.13
C PHE A 159 -13.62 -9.02 1.00
N ASP A 160 -14.24 -8.09 1.73
CA ASP A 160 -13.61 -7.17 2.67
C ASP A 160 -12.80 -7.90 3.76
N ASN A 161 -13.41 -8.90 4.42
CA ASN A 161 -12.71 -9.70 5.42
C ASN A 161 -11.49 -10.43 4.84
N TRP A 162 -11.59 -10.90 3.59
CA TRP A 162 -10.45 -11.50 2.91
C TRP A 162 -9.37 -10.45 2.60
N ALA A 163 -9.76 -9.28 2.08
CA ALA A 163 -8.83 -8.21 1.72
C ALA A 163 -8.05 -7.74 2.95
N HIS A 164 -8.74 -7.49 4.08
CA HIS A 164 -8.09 -7.13 5.34
C HIS A 164 -7.04 -8.14 5.78
N ALA A 165 -7.35 -9.44 5.74
CA ALA A 165 -6.39 -10.48 6.13
C ALA A 165 -5.14 -10.48 5.24
N ILE A 166 -5.30 -10.25 3.93
CA ILE A 166 -4.17 -10.15 3.00
C ILE A 166 -3.33 -8.90 3.25
N ILE A 167 -3.99 -7.75 3.45
CA ILE A 167 -3.33 -6.48 3.72
C ILE A 167 -2.50 -6.58 5.00
N GLU A 168 -3.08 -7.10 6.08
CA GLU A 168 -2.39 -7.30 7.36
C GLU A 168 -1.17 -8.23 7.22
N ASP A 169 -1.32 -9.36 6.53
CA ASP A 169 -0.21 -10.30 6.32
C ASP A 169 0.91 -9.68 5.48
N ALA A 170 0.55 -8.98 4.40
CA ALA A 170 1.52 -8.29 3.55
C ALA A 170 2.29 -7.21 4.32
N LEU A 171 1.59 -6.33 5.04
CA LEU A 171 2.22 -5.27 5.84
C LEU A 171 3.11 -5.85 6.94
N THR A 172 2.66 -6.91 7.63
CA THR A 172 3.45 -7.58 8.68
C THR A 172 4.76 -8.13 8.11
N ARG A 173 4.72 -8.76 6.93
CA ARG A 173 5.91 -9.31 6.28
C ARG A 173 6.85 -8.22 5.80
N ILE A 174 6.33 -7.19 5.14
CA ILE A 174 7.12 -6.07 4.62
C ILE A 174 7.83 -5.34 5.77
N THR A 175 7.10 -5.04 6.85
CA THR A 175 7.65 -4.32 8.02
C THR A 175 8.72 -5.11 8.78
N SER A 176 8.73 -6.43 8.66
CA SER A 176 9.78 -7.26 9.28
C SER A 176 11.17 -7.08 8.66
N VAL A 177 11.27 -6.46 7.48
CA VAL A 177 12.52 -6.25 6.73
C VAL A 177 12.77 -4.79 6.33
N SER A 178 11.80 -3.89 6.53
CA SER A 178 12.00 -2.44 6.39
C SER A 178 12.43 -1.85 7.73
N SER A 179 13.74 -1.78 7.97
CA SER A 179 14.35 -1.07 9.12
C SER A 179 14.92 0.27 8.69
#